data_AF-A0A3N4IJG6-F1
#
_entry.id   AF-A0A3N4IJG6-F1
#
_cell.length_a   1.000
_cell.length_b   1.000
_cell.length_c   1.000
_cell.angle_alpha   90.00
_cell.angle_beta   90.00
_cell.angle_gamma   90.00
#
_symmetry.space_group_name_H-M   'P 1'
#
loop_
_entity.id
_entity.type
_entity.pdbx_description
1 polymer ?
#
loop_
_entity_poly.entity_id
_entity_poly.type
_entity_poly.pdbx_seq_one_letter_code
_entity_poly.pdbx_strand_id
1 'polypeptide(L)'
;MINLNRLTSNVDMPQSPASVENRSSFLCLPYEIRFEVYRQLTPFTILQLSLCSNQIRMEVNNDSSLLRRIPEHRPSLSRLPYQASRGHRNITIRNIPKLHDQNELELFGRLGYSINGHYACSSCLRVMQWQINDYVAPGSGDRFPGGTHVEFQRCNDCIQKLSRSLVAVSRSPSPERPRRPLFSTNYSGRNY
;
A
#
# COMPACT_ATOMS: atom_id res chain seq x y z
N MET A 1 -53.55 -24.59 -14.48
CA MET A 1 -53.24 -25.44 -13.29
C MET A 1 -52.01 -26.26 -13.61
N ILE A 2 -50.83 -25.86 -13.12
CA ILE A 2 -49.58 -26.63 -13.24
C ILE A 2 -49.05 -26.81 -11.82
N ASN A 3 -48.88 -28.07 -11.44
CA ASN A 3 -48.57 -28.52 -10.09
C ASN A 3 -47.04 -28.55 -9.91
N LEU A 4 -46.50 -27.56 -9.18
CA LEU A 4 -45.07 -27.38 -8.86
C LEU A 4 -44.67 -28.16 -7.59
N ASN A 5 -44.95 -29.46 -7.56
CA ASN A 5 -44.46 -30.35 -6.50
C ASN A 5 -43.56 -31.41 -7.11
N ARG A 6 -42.26 -31.12 -7.26
CA ARG A 6 -41.26 -32.15 -7.56
C ARG A 6 -39.86 -31.77 -7.08
N LEU A 7 -39.40 -32.58 -6.12
CA LEU A 7 -38.01 -33.01 -5.90
C LEU A 7 -37.07 -32.06 -5.16
N THR A 8 -37.38 -31.81 -3.88
CA THR A 8 -36.34 -31.72 -2.85
C THR A 8 -35.77 -33.12 -2.61
N SER A 9 -34.82 -33.55 -3.44
CA SER A 9 -34.01 -34.73 -3.15
C SER A 9 -33.10 -34.39 -1.96
N ASN A 10 -33.43 -34.93 -0.79
CA ASN A 10 -32.54 -34.99 0.36
C ASN A 10 -31.30 -35.79 -0.04
N VAL A 11 -30.25 -35.11 -0.46
CA VAL A 11 -28.93 -35.71 -0.60
C VAL A 11 -28.34 -35.70 0.81
N ASP A 12 -28.35 -36.87 1.45
CA ASP A 12 -27.61 -37.12 2.68
C ASP A 12 -26.13 -36.84 2.44
N MET A 13 -25.73 -35.61 2.77
CA MET A 13 -24.35 -35.19 2.74
C MET A 13 -23.64 -35.90 3.90
N PRO A 14 -22.61 -36.72 3.66
CA PRO A 14 -21.94 -37.45 4.72
C PRO A 14 -21.42 -36.44 5.75
N GLN A 15 -21.97 -36.52 6.96
CA GLN A 15 -21.50 -35.76 8.11
C GLN A 15 -20.04 -36.17 8.35
N SER A 16 -19.12 -35.37 7.81
CA SER A 16 -17.70 -35.45 8.12
C SER A 16 -17.59 -35.50 9.64
N PRO A 17 -16.87 -36.49 10.21
CA PRO A 17 -16.74 -36.62 11.65
C PRO A 17 -16.29 -35.26 12.18
N ALA A 18 -17.10 -34.69 13.07
CA ALA A 18 -16.86 -33.42 13.71
C ALA A 18 -15.54 -33.51 14.47
N SER A 19 -14.44 -33.25 13.78
CA SER A 19 -13.15 -33.00 14.39
C SER A 19 -13.40 -31.84 15.33
N VAL A 20 -13.36 -32.13 16.63
CA VAL A 20 -13.35 -31.13 17.70
C VAL A 20 -12.07 -30.34 17.48
N GLU A 21 -12.15 -29.37 16.58
CA GLU A 21 -11.10 -28.43 16.31
C GLU A 21 -11.04 -27.55 17.56
N ASN A 22 -10.23 -27.97 18.52
CA ASN A 22 -9.70 -27.15 19.59
C ASN A 22 -8.84 -26.04 18.94
N ARG A 23 -9.50 -25.11 18.25
CA ARG A 23 -8.90 -23.87 17.78
C ARG A 23 -8.75 -23.00 19.00
N SER A 24 -7.62 -23.18 19.70
CA SER A 24 -7.16 -22.21 20.67
C SER A 24 -7.16 -20.85 19.97
N SER A 25 -8.06 -19.96 20.38
CA SER A 25 -8.16 -18.63 19.80
C SER A 25 -6.85 -17.90 20.07
N PHE A 26 -6.37 -17.13 19.09
CA PHE A 26 -5.21 -16.26 19.27
C PHE A 26 -5.36 -15.39 20.53
N LEU A 27 -6.58 -14.93 20.84
CA LEU A 27 -6.90 -14.10 22.01
C LEU A 27 -6.81 -14.84 23.35
N CYS A 28 -6.74 -16.18 23.36
CA CYS A 28 -6.50 -16.97 24.56
C CYS A 28 -5.02 -17.03 24.95
N LEU A 29 -4.10 -16.56 24.09
CA LEU A 29 -2.69 -16.48 24.42
C LEU A 29 -2.44 -15.38 25.47
N PRO A 30 -1.46 -15.56 26.37
CA PRO A 30 -1.00 -14.50 27.28
C PRO A 30 -0.64 -13.23 26.51
N TYR A 31 -0.86 -12.08 27.14
CA TYR A 31 -0.62 -10.77 26.52
C TYR A 31 0.80 -10.64 25.99
N GLU A 32 1.79 -11.14 26.71
CA GLU A 32 3.22 -11.05 26.38
C GLU A 32 3.52 -11.74 25.04
N ILE A 33 2.89 -12.89 24.80
CA ILE A 33 3.04 -13.64 23.55
C ILE A 33 2.38 -12.89 22.40
N ARG A 34 1.16 -12.38 22.61
CA ARG A 34 0.44 -11.59 21.60
C ARG A 34 1.18 -10.30 21.28
N PHE A 35 1.76 -9.65 22.28
CA PHE A 35 2.58 -8.47 22.16
C PHE A 35 3.82 -8.73 21.30
N GLU A 36 4.53 -9.84 21.52
CA GLU A 36 5.69 -10.18 20.69
C GLU A 36 5.30 -10.51 19.25
N VAL A 37 4.11 -11.07 19.03
CA VAL A 37 3.54 -11.20 17.68
C VAL A 37 3.27 -9.83 17.07
N TYR A 38 2.60 -8.91 17.78
CA TYR A 38 2.34 -7.56 17.30
C TYR A 38 3.64 -6.82 16.91
N ARG A 39 4.74 -7.06 17.63
CA ARG A 39 6.06 -6.46 17.35
C ARG A 39 6.67 -6.89 16.01
N GLN A 40 6.21 -8.00 15.45
CA GLN A 40 6.68 -8.51 14.15
C GLN A 40 5.79 -8.04 12.99
N LEU A 41 4.65 -7.41 13.29
CA LEU A 41 3.68 -6.97 12.28
C LEU A 41 3.96 -5.55 11.83
N THR A 42 3.52 -5.24 10.61
CA THR A 42 3.58 -3.89 10.08
C THR A 42 2.52 -3.00 10.75
N PRO A 43 2.69 -1.67 10.73
CA PRO A 43 1.71 -0.74 11.28
C PRO A 43 0.32 -0.90 10.68
N PHE A 44 0.27 -1.20 9.37
CA PHE A 44 -0.97 -1.38 8.65
C PHE A 44 -1.67 -2.68 9.03
N THR A 45 -0.94 -3.78 9.17
CA THR A 45 -1.51 -5.03 9.68
C THR A 45 -2.03 -4.85 11.12
N ILE A 46 -1.29 -4.17 11.99
CA ILE A 46 -1.76 -3.88 13.37
C ILE A 46 -3.04 -3.06 13.34
N LEU A 47 -3.12 -2.03 12.48
CA LEU A 47 -4.35 -1.26 12.31
C LEU A 47 -5.51 -2.16 11.86
N GLN A 48 -5.32 -3.02 10.86
CA GLN A 48 -6.34 -3.96 10.41
C GLN A 48 -6.81 -4.89 11.53
N LEU A 49 -5.88 -5.48 12.29
CA LEU A 49 -6.22 -6.34 13.44
C LEU A 49 -7.01 -5.59 14.52
N SER A 50 -6.66 -4.33 14.78
CA SER A 50 -7.39 -3.46 15.72
C SER A 50 -8.81 -3.12 15.23
N LEU A 51 -9.07 -3.17 13.92
CA LEU A 51 -10.41 -3.02 13.36
C LEU A 51 -11.24 -4.30 13.52
N CYS A 52 -10.60 -5.47 13.52
CA CYS A 52 -11.26 -6.77 13.66
C CYS A 52 -11.58 -7.17 15.10
N SER A 53 -10.85 -6.66 16.10
CA SER A 53 -11.06 -7.03 17.52
C SER A 53 -10.88 -5.84 18.47
N ASN A 54 -11.89 -5.60 19.31
CA ASN A 54 -11.83 -4.57 20.35
C ASN A 54 -10.75 -4.87 21.40
N GLN A 55 -10.50 -6.14 21.71
CA GLN A 55 -9.45 -6.53 22.65
C GLN A 55 -8.07 -6.14 22.11
N ILE A 56 -7.79 -6.47 20.83
CA ILE A 56 -6.54 -6.08 20.17
C ILE A 56 -6.42 -4.56 20.11
N ARG A 57 -7.51 -3.85 19.80
CA ARG A 57 -7.54 -2.38 19.79
C ARG A 57 -7.13 -1.78 21.14
N MET A 58 -7.69 -2.29 22.23
CA MET A 58 -7.33 -1.82 23.58
C MET A 58 -5.86 -2.08 23.89
N GLU A 59 -5.35 -3.27 23.58
CA GLU A 59 -3.95 -3.64 23.81
C GLU A 59 -2.98 -2.73 23.05
N VAL A 60 -3.21 -2.55 21.75
CA VAL A 60 -2.38 -1.71 20.90
C VAL A 60 -2.40 -0.23 21.34
N ASN A 61 -3.56 0.27 21.77
CA ASN A 61 -3.68 1.68 22.18
C ASN A 61 -3.18 1.93 23.61
N ASN A 62 -3.17 0.91 24.47
CA ASN A 62 -2.65 1.01 25.83
C ASN A 62 -1.12 0.98 25.86
N ASP A 63 -0.48 0.28 24.92
CA ASP A 63 0.98 0.15 24.89
C ASP A 63 1.65 1.07 23.86
N SER A 64 2.09 2.23 24.35
CA SER A 64 2.85 3.20 23.54
C SER A 64 4.18 2.68 22.98
N SER A 65 4.75 1.61 23.56
CA SER A 65 6.02 1.05 23.11
C SER A 65 5.92 0.34 21.76
N LEU A 66 4.74 -0.25 21.44
CA LEU A 66 4.44 -0.78 20.10
C LEU A 66 4.49 0.33 19.06
N LEU A 67 3.82 1.45 19.34
CA LEU A 67 3.75 2.58 18.42
C LEU A 67 5.10 3.26 18.23
N ARG A 68 5.95 3.29 19.26
CA ARG A 68 7.27 3.91 19.21
C ARG A 68 8.27 3.15 18.32
N ARG A 69 8.11 1.84 18.19
CA ARG A 69 9.00 1.00 17.36
C ARG A 69 8.73 1.10 15.88
N ILE A 70 7.53 1.55 15.51
CA ILE A 70 7.18 1.79 14.12
C ILE A 70 8.10 2.93 13.63
N PRO A 71 9.13 2.65 12.80
CA PRO A 71 10.17 3.63 12.46
C PRO A 71 9.59 4.86 11.77
N GLU A 72 8.41 4.67 11.19
CA GLU A 72 7.71 5.63 10.38
C GLU A 72 6.53 6.26 11.15
N HIS A 73 6.28 5.89 12.41
CA HIS A 73 5.26 6.55 13.20
C HIS A 73 5.75 7.94 13.55
N ARG A 74 5.44 8.91 12.68
CA ARG A 74 5.57 10.31 13.03
C ARG A 74 4.46 10.61 14.03
N PRO A 75 4.76 10.82 15.33
CA PRO A 75 3.79 11.52 16.16
C PRO A 75 3.46 12.79 15.39
N SER A 76 2.19 13.09 15.15
CA SER A 76 1.80 14.32 14.44
C SER A 76 2.38 15.52 15.18
N LEU A 77 3.57 15.99 14.78
CA LEU A 77 4.30 17.09 15.41
C LEU A 77 3.63 18.44 15.11
N SER A 78 2.60 18.43 14.27
CA SER A 78 1.91 19.61 13.74
C SER A 78 0.96 20.30 14.73
N ARG A 79 0.95 19.94 16.02
CA ARG A 79 0.12 20.64 17.02
C ARG A 79 0.90 20.87 18.30
N LEU A 80 1.45 22.08 18.38
CA LEU A 80 1.74 22.92 19.55
C LEU A 80 2.34 22.28 20.82
N PRO A 81 3.35 22.93 21.45
CA PRO A 81 4.02 22.42 22.66
C PRO A 81 3.16 22.37 23.94
N TYR A 82 1.84 22.58 23.88
CA TYR A 82 1.00 22.77 25.07
C TYR A 82 0.07 21.60 25.44
N GLN A 83 0.05 20.50 24.67
CA GLN A 83 -0.76 19.32 25.03
C GLN A 83 0.10 18.07 25.11
N ALA A 84 0.96 18.04 26.13
CA ALA A 84 1.55 16.81 26.68
C ALA A 84 0.55 16.04 27.56
N SER A 85 -0.76 16.28 27.41
CA SER A 85 -1.78 15.40 27.96
C SER A 85 -1.56 14.02 27.35
N ARG A 86 -1.32 13.04 28.21
CA ARG A 86 -1.04 11.62 27.94
C ARG A 86 -2.24 10.91 27.29
N GLY A 87 -2.88 11.54 26.31
CA GLY A 87 -3.94 10.95 25.52
C GLY A 87 -3.34 9.82 24.70
N HIS A 88 -3.75 8.59 25.03
CA HIS A 88 -3.49 7.41 24.24
C HIS A 88 -3.82 7.73 22.77
N ARG A 89 -2.80 7.72 21.92
CA ARG A 89 -2.99 7.97 20.49
C ARG A 89 -3.53 6.68 19.90
N ASN A 90 -4.82 6.67 19.58
CA ASN A 90 -5.41 5.56 18.86
C ASN A 90 -4.65 5.37 17.54
N ILE A 91 -4.32 4.12 17.20
CA ILE A 91 -3.77 3.83 15.88
C ILE A 91 -4.83 4.16 14.82
N THR A 92 -4.50 5.10 13.94
CA THR A 92 -5.38 5.48 12.81
C THR A 92 -4.58 5.48 11.52
N ILE A 93 -5.26 5.53 10.38
CA ILE A 93 -4.59 5.56 9.07
C ILE A 93 -3.66 6.78 8.91
N ARG A 94 -3.95 7.88 9.60
CA ARG A 94 -3.10 9.09 9.63
C ARG A 94 -1.72 8.85 10.24
N ASN A 95 -1.60 7.80 11.03
CA ASN A 95 -0.38 7.45 11.75
C ASN A 95 0.51 6.47 10.96
N ILE A 96 0.09 6.07 9.76
CA ILE A 96 0.80 5.14 8.88
C ILE A 96 1.24 5.95 7.66
N PRO A 97 2.50 6.43 7.59
CA PRO A 97 2.91 7.27 6.47
C PRO A 97 3.27 6.48 5.22
N LYS A 98 3.49 5.17 5.34
CA LYS A 98 3.95 4.31 4.26
C LYS A 98 3.52 2.87 4.51
N LEU A 99 3.17 2.19 3.44
CA LEU A 99 2.89 0.77 3.39
C LEU A 99 4.19 0.00 3.14
N HIS A 100 4.25 -1.22 3.66
CA HIS A 100 5.43 -2.05 3.59
C HIS A 100 5.67 -2.61 2.18
N ASP A 101 4.61 -3.12 1.55
CA ASP A 101 4.67 -3.78 0.25
C ASP A 101 3.45 -3.48 -0.65
N GLN A 102 3.45 -4.07 -1.83
CA GLN A 102 2.38 -3.92 -2.82
C GLN A 102 1.08 -4.64 -2.40
N ASN A 103 1.18 -5.70 -1.59
CA ASN A 103 0.02 -6.43 -1.09
C ASN A 103 -0.76 -5.56 -0.11
N GLU A 104 -0.08 -4.83 0.76
CA GLU A 104 -0.68 -3.83 1.63
C GLU A 104 -1.34 -2.70 0.84
N LEU A 105 -0.75 -2.28 -0.28
CA LEU A 105 -1.37 -1.29 -1.17
C LEU A 105 -2.70 -1.80 -1.74
N GLU A 106 -2.72 -3.05 -2.20
CA GLU A 106 -3.94 -3.65 -2.72
C GLU A 106 -5.01 -3.76 -1.63
N LEU A 107 -4.63 -4.22 -0.43
CA LEU A 107 -5.52 -4.29 0.72
C LEU A 107 -6.02 -2.90 1.13
N PHE A 108 -5.16 -1.88 1.13
CA PHE A 108 -5.53 -0.49 1.38
C PHE A 108 -6.58 -0.02 0.36
N GLY A 109 -6.39 -0.32 -0.92
CA GLY A 109 -7.36 0.00 -1.97
C GLY A 109 -8.71 -0.72 -1.78
N ARG A 110 -8.69 -1.98 -1.37
CA ARG A 110 -9.89 -2.78 -1.07
C ARG A 110 -10.70 -2.25 0.12
N LEU A 111 -10.03 -1.64 1.11
CA LEU A 111 -10.70 -0.96 2.23
C LEU A 111 -11.41 0.35 1.82
N GLY A 112 -11.28 0.74 0.55
CA GLY A 112 -11.82 1.96 -0.04
C GLY A 112 -10.71 2.92 -0.40
N TYR A 113 -10.68 3.37 -1.66
CA TYR A 113 -9.62 4.22 -2.24
C TYR A 113 -9.44 5.60 -1.56
N SER A 114 -10.34 5.96 -0.65
CA SER A 114 -10.29 7.20 0.13
C SER A 114 -10.86 6.96 1.53
N ILE A 115 -10.11 6.26 2.38
CA ILE A 115 -10.48 6.22 3.80
C ILE A 115 -10.18 7.60 4.38
N ASN A 116 -11.24 8.37 4.64
CA ASN A 116 -11.14 9.71 5.24
C ASN A 116 -10.23 10.67 4.45
N GLY A 117 -10.26 10.60 3.12
CA GLY A 117 -9.42 11.44 2.28
C GLY A 117 -7.94 11.04 2.30
N HIS A 118 -7.60 9.77 2.50
CA HIS A 118 -6.21 9.28 2.38
C HIS A 118 -6.06 8.38 1.15
N TYR A 119 -4.94 8.53 0.46
CA TYR A 119 -4.57 7.69 -0.69
C TYR A 119 -3.12 7.22 -0.53
N ALA A 120 -2.78 6.11 -1.17
CA ALA A 120 -1.43 5.55 -1.14
C ALA A 120 -0.81 5.57 -2.54
N CYS A 121 0.43 6.07 -2.64
CA CYS A 121 1.17 6.11 -3.89
C CYS A 121 1.63 4.70 -4.30
N SER A 122 1.30 4.27 -5.51
CA SER A 122 1.72 2.94 -6.02
C SER A 122 3.22 2.78 -6.21
N SER A 123 3.96 3.87 -6.37
CA SER A 123 5.39 3.81 -6.69
C SER A 123 6.28 3.85 -5.44
N CYS A 124 5.89 4.56 -4.39
CA CYS A 124 6.68 4.67 -3.16
C CYS A 124 5.96 4.19 -1.90
N LEU A 125 4.73 3.70 -2.05
CA LEU A 125 3.88 3.17 -0.98
C LEU A 125 3.53 4.19 0.12
N ARG A 126 3.82 5.48 -0.08
CA ARG A 126 3.49 6.52 0.91
C ARG A 126 2.00 6.78 0.94
N VAL A 127 1.45 6.83 2.15
CA VAL A 127 0.08 7.25 2.43
C VAL A 127 0.06 8.77 2.61
N MET A 128 -0.82 9.44 1.89
CA MET A 128 -0.96 10.89 1.88
C MET A 128 -2.41 11.27 2.12
N GLN A 129 -2.61 12.45 2.71
CA GLN A 129 -3.93 13.03 2.82
C GLN A 129 -4.23 13.86 1.57
N TRP A 130 -5.37 13.60 0.95
CA TRP A 130 -5.94 14.40 -0.11
C TRP A 130 -6.30 15.79 0.44
N GLN A 131 -5.67 16.84 -0.08
CA GLN A 131 -6.09 18.21 0.17
C GLN A 131 -6.99 18.64 -0.99
N ILE A 132 -8.25 18.98 -0.67
CA ILE A 132 -9.27 19.38 -1.66
C ILE A 132 -8.80 20.59 -2.49
N ASN A 133 -7.90 21.42 -1.94
CA ASN A 133 -7.41 22.64 -2.58
C ASN A 133 -6.46 22.41 -3.76
N ASP A 134 -5.95 21.19 -3.96
CA ASP A 134 -4.97 20.89 -5.02
C ASP A 134 -5.62 20.48 -6.36
N TYR A 135 -6.97 20.42 -6.43
CA TYR A 135 -7.71 20.04 -7.63
C TYR A 135 -8.70 21.13 -8.06
N VAL A 136 -8.17 22.27 -8.49
CA VAL A 136 -8.81 23.03 -9.57
C VAL A 136 -8.01 22.73 -10.81
N ALA A 137 -8.30 21.59 -11.46
CA ALA A 137 -7.87 21.41 -12.84
C ALA A 137 -8.60 22.49 -13.66
N PRO A 138 -7.89 23.49 -14.21
CA PRO A 138 -8.55 24.48 -15.04
C PRO A 138 -8.91 23.78 -16.36
N GLY A 139 -10.18 23.40 -16.52
CA GLY A 139 -10.75 23.06 -17.82
C GLY A 139 -11.36 21.66 -18.00
N SER A 140 -11.33 20.75 -17.02
CA SER A 140 -12.06 19.47 -17.16
C SER A 140 -13.49 19.61 -16.64
N GLY A 141 -14.29 20.42 -17.33
CA GLY A 141 -15.73 20.42 -17.16
C GLY A 141 -16.30 19.17 -17.82
N ASP A 142 -16.24 18.02 -17.16
CA ASP A 142 -17.23 16.98 -17.34
C ASP A 142 -17.06 15.86 -16.31
N ARG A 143 -18.12 15.69 -15.52
CA ARG A 143 -18.60 14.49 -14.82
C ARG A 143 -17.54 13.62 -14.15
N PHE A 144 -17.66 13.51 -12.83
CA PHE A 144 -17.33 12.28 -12.11
C PHE A 144 -18.48 11.27 -12.32
N PRO A 145 -18.32 10.18 -13.08
CA PRO A 145 -19.19 9.02 -12.87
C PRO A 145 -18.32 7.78 -12.64
N GLY A 146 -18.33 7.25 -11.41
CA GLY A 146 -18.22 5.81 -11.12
C GLY A 146 -17.17 4.96 -11.85
N GLY A 147 -16.13 5.56 -12.44
CA GLY A 147 -15.14 4.88 -13.25
C GLY A 147 -14.11 4.26 -12.34
N THR A 148 -14.15 2.94 -12.21
CA THR A 148 -13.22 2.10 -11.44
C THR A 148 -11.79 2.06 -12.01
N HIS A 149 -11.42 3.01 -12.87
CA HIS A 149 -10.06 3.13 -13.36
C HIS A 149 -9.21 3.86 -12.32
N VAL A 150 -8.71 3.07 -11.38
CA VAL A 150 -7.81 3.54 -10.31
C VAL A 150 -6.46 3.85 -10.94
N GLU A 151 -6.36 5.02 -11.56
CA GLU A 151 -5.06 5.53 -11.95
C GLU A 151 -4.33 5.91 -10.65
N PHE A 152 -3.46 5.01 -10.20
CA PHE A 152 -2.68 5.22 -8.99
C PHE A 152 -1.86 6.50 -9.12
N GLN A 153 -2.32 7.57 -8.47
CA GLN A 153 -1.61 8.84 -8.50
C GLN A 153 -0.23 8.68 -7.85
N ARG A 154 0.81 8.94 -8.65
CA ARG A 154 2.17 9.07 -8.16
C ARG A 154 2.26 10.33 -7.31
N CYS A 155 2.87 10.23 -6.14
CA CYS A 155 3.14 11.44 -5.36
C CYS A 155 4.09 12.39 -6.12
N ASN A 156 4.03 13.69 -5.81
CA ASN A 156 4.90 14.70 -6.43
C ASN A 156 6.39 14.32 -6.34
N ASP A 157 6.83 13.72 -5.24
CA ASP A 157 8.21 13.21 -5.09
C ASP A 157 8.56 12.14 -6.13
N CYS A 158 7.62 11.22 -6.43
CA CYS A 158 7.82 10.19 -7.44
C CYS A 158 7.82 10.79 -8.85
N ILE A 159 6.92 11.74 -9.13
CA ILE A 159 6.87 12.45 -10.41
C ILE A 159 8.19 13.18 -10.66
N GLN A 160 8.72 13.89 -9.65
CA GLN A 160 10.01 14.60 -9.78
C GLN A 160 11.21 13.65 -9.93
N LYS A 161 11.20 12.49 -9.27
CA LYS A 161 12.27 11.49 -9.45
C LYS A 161 12.28 10.90 -10.86
N LEU A 162 11.10 10.65 -11.43
CA LEU A 162 10.97 10.14 -12.79
C LEU A 162 11.42 11.16 -13.82
N SER A 163 11.04 12.43 -13.66
CA SER A 163 11.48 13.49 -14.58
C SER A 163 13.00 13.66 -14.57
N ARG A 164 13.64 13.62 -13.39
CA ARG A 164 15.12 13.65 -13.28
C ARG A 164 15.80 12.46 -13.95
N SER A 165 15.22 11.26 -13.82
CA SER A 165 15.77 10.04 -14.42
C SER A 165 15.69 10.08 -15.96
N LEU A 166 14.57 10.58 -16.52
CA LEU A 166 14.42 10.76 -17.97
C LEU A 166 15.41 11.80 -18.54
N VAL A 167 15.69 12.86 -17.78
CA VAL A 167 16.71 13.85 -18.16
C VAL A 167 18.13 13.28 -18.08
N ALA A 168 18.39 12.36 -17.15
CA ALA A 168 19.69 11.69 -17.05
C ALA A 168 19.94 10.69 -18.21
N VAL A 169 18.90 9.96 -18.64
CA VAL A 169 19.01 9.02 -19.77
C VAL A 169 19.30 9.76 -21.09
N SER A 170 18.70 10.94 -21.29
CA SER A 170 18.90 11.76 -22.50
C SER A 170 20.27 12.46 -22.57
N ARG A 171 21.07 12.46 -21.49
CA ARG A 171 22.43 13.01 -21.46
C ARG A 171 23.53 11.95 -21.50
N SER A 172 23.18 10.67 -21.67
CA SER A 172 24.19 9.65 -21.90
C SER A 172 24.93 9.97 -23.21
N PRO A 173 26.27 10.05 -23.20
CA PRO A 173 27.05 10.34 -24.40
C PRO A 173 26.70 9.30 -25.45
N SER A 174 26.29 9.78 -26.63
CA SER A 174 25.94 8.93 -27.76
C SER A 174 27.03 7.86 -27.91
N PRO A 175 26.68 6.56 -27.98
CA PRO A 175 27.68 5.51 -28.13
C PRO A 175 28.54 5.88 -29.32
N GLU A 176 29.83 6.11 -29.07
CA GLU A 176 30.79 6.47 -30.12
C GLU A 176 30.57 5.50 -31.28
N ARG A 177 30.11 6.04 -32.41
CA ARG A 177 29.96 5.24 -33.63
C ARG A 177 31.30 4.55 -33.85
N PRO A 178 31.34 3.21 -33.99
CA PRO A 178 32.60 2.51 -34.24
C PRO A 178 33.26 3.17 -35.44
N ARG A 179 34.46 3.72 -35.23
CA ARG A 179 35.24 4.37 -36.28
C ARG A 179 35.42 3.36 -37.39
N ARG A 180 34.80 3.62 -38.56
CA ARG A 180 35.00 2.80 -39.75
C ARG A 180 36.49 2.77 -40.06
N PRO A 181 37.12 1.59 -40.23
CA PRO A 181 38.49 1.52 -40.69
C PRO A 181 38.58 2.13 -42.08
N LEU A 182 39.44 3.14 -42.24
CA LEU A 182 39.80 3.71 -43.53
C LEU A 182 40.66 2.67 -44.26
N PHE A 183 40.04 1.87 -45.12
CA PHE A 183 40.77 1.04 -46.08
C PHE A 183 41.37 1.94 -47.15
N SER A 184 42.68 2.21 -47.05
CA SER A 184 43.47 2.82 -48.12
C SER A 184 43.76 1.78 -49.19
N THR A 185 43.06 1.84 -50.33
CA THR A 185 43.37 1.03 -51.51
C THR A 185 44.52 1.69 -52.28
N ASN A 186 45.75 1.25 -52.01
CA ASN A 186 46.89 1.51 -52.89
C ASN A 186 46.86 0.52 -54.06
N TYR A 187 46.27 0.95 -55.18
CA TYR A 187 46.32 0.23 -56.45
C TYR A 187 47.58 0.67 -57.21
N SER A 188 48.65 -0.13 -57.15
CA SER A 188 49.81 0.03 -58.04
C SER A 188 49.65 -0.89 -59.24
N GLY A 189 49.27 -0.29 -60.38
CA GLY A 189 49.30 -0.96 -61.67
C GLY A 189 50.75 -1.20 -62.11
N ARG A 190 51.07 -2.46 -62.41
CA ARG A 190 52.24 -2.83 -63.23
C ARG A 190 51.73 -3.27 -64.60
N ASN A 191 52.08 -2.48 -65.60
CA ASN A 191 51.99 -2.83 -67.01
C ASN A 191 53.02 -3.91 -67.33
N TYR A 192 52.58 -4.96 -68.01
CA TYR A 192 53.39 -5.78 -68.91
C TYR A 192 52.55 -6.06 -70.16
#